data_AF-A0A942FNE6-F1
#
_entry.id   AF-A0A942FNE6-F1
#
_cell.length_a   1.000
_cell.length_b   1.000
_cell.length_c   1.000
_cell.angle_alpha   90.00
_cell.angle_beta   90.00
_cell.angle_gamma   90.00
#
_symmetry.space_group_name_H-M   'P 1'
#
loop_
_entity.id
_entity.type
_entity.pdbx_description
1 polymer ?
#
loop_
_entity_poly.entity_id
_entity_poly.type
_entity_poly.pdbx_seq_one_letter_code
_entity_poly.pdbx_strand_id
1 'polypeptide(L)'
;MYKVYTRLERIAGNVLMIQAGDATYRELALVSWPMGSSLAQVIRLEGGRAYLQVFAGSRGIPTSARVRLLGRPMQVPFSAALLGRVFDGAG
;
A
#
# COMPACT_ATOMS: atom_id res chain seq x y z
N MET A 1 -0.94 14.79 -8.33
CA MET A 1 -2.01 13.93 -8.88
C MET A 1 -1.69 12.48 -8.51
N TYR A 2 -2.61 11.72 -7.91
CA TYR A 2 -2.32 10.34 -7.51
C TYR A 2 -2.53 9.40 -8.70
N LYS A 3 -1.56 8.52 -8.99
CA LYS A 3 -1.73 7.49 -10.02
C LYS A 3 -2.49 6.29 -9.47
N VAL A 4 -3.44 5.80 -10.26
CA VAL A 4 -4.25 4.62 -9.95
C VAL A 4 -3.91 3.52 -10.95
N TYR A 5 -3.55 2.35 -10.42
CA TYR A 5 -3.20 1.15 -11.14
C TYR A 5 -4.31 0.13 -10.93
N THR A 6 -4.87 -0.40 -12.01
CA THR A 6 -6.05 -1.30 -11.99
C THR A 6 -5.72 -2.74 -12.34
N ARG A 7 -4.49 -3.03 -12.74
CA ARG A 7 -4.05 -4.36 -13.19
C ARG A 7 -2.92 -4.87 -12.32
N LEU A 8 -3.25 -5.69 -11.33
CA LEU A 8 -2.27 -6.43 -10.55
C LEU A 8 -1.70 -7.55 -11.43
N GLU A 9 -0.38 -7.61 -11.58
CA GLU A 9 0.27 -8.66 -12.37
C GLU A 9 0.36 -9.98 -11.60
N ARG A 10 0.56 -9.91 -10.28
CA ARG A 10 0.71 -11.09 -9.42
C ARG A 10 0.34 -10.79 -7.97
N ILE A 11 -0.16 -11.81 -7.29
CA ILE A 11 -0.36 -11.86 -5.84
C ILE A 11 0.39 -13.09 -5.33
N ALA A 12 1.36 -12.91 -4.44
CA ALA A 12 2.15 -13.98 -3.85
C ALA A 12 2.25 -13.78 -2.34
N GLY A 13 1.63 -14.68 -1.57
CA GLY A 13 1.42 -14.44 -0.14
C GLY A 13 0.69 -13.10 0.04
N ASN A 14 1.22 -12.22 0.89
CA ASN A 14 0.72 -10.89 1.17
C ASN A 14 1.37 -9.77 0.32
N VAL A 15 2.09 -10.12 -0.76
CA VAL A 15 2.76 -9.18 -1.66
C VAL A 15 2.02 -9.10 -3.00
N LEU A 16 1.78 -7.87 -3.45
CA LEU A 16 1.20 -7.54 -4.76
C LEU A 16 2.30 -7.01 -5.70
N MET A 17 2.18 -7.28 -6.99
CA MET A 17 3.07 -6.75 -8.02
C MET A 17 2.28 -5.89 -9.03
N ILE A 18 2.78 -4.69 -9.30
CA ILE A 18 2.23 -3.77 -10.30
C ILE A 18 3.33 -3.21 -11.21
N GLN A 19 2.97 -2.81 -12.42
CA GLN A 19 3.80 -1.96 -13.27
C GLN A 19 3.66 -0.52 -12.83
N ALA A 20 4.72 0.02 -12.21
CA ALA A 20 4.74 1.37 -11.67
C ALA A 20 6.19 1.89 -11.68
N GLY A 21 6.64 2.33 -12.86
CA GLY A 21 8.01 2.79 -13.06
C GLY A 21 8.38 4.06 -12.29
N ASP A 22 7.41 4.80 -11.79
CA ASP A 22 7.59 6.01 -10.97
C ASP A 22 7.33 5.78 -9.47
N ALA A 23 7.07 4.54 -9.06
CA ALA A 23 6.94 4.23 -7.64
C ALA A 23 8.28 4.43 -6.91
N THR A 24 8.21 4.88 -5.67
CA THR A 24 9.37 5.11 -4.81
C THR A 24 9.44 4.06 -3.68
N TYR A 25 10.66 3.77 -3.22
CA TYR A 25 10.85 2.82 -2.13
C TYR A 25 10.21 3.34 -0.84
N ARG A 26 9.56 2.45 -0.06
CA ARG A 26 8.77 2.77 1.14
C ARG A 26 7.52 3.61 0.92
N GLU A 27 7.17 3.93 -0.32
CA GLU A 27 5.95 4.66 -0.63
C GLU A 27 4.71 3.90 -0.17
N LEU A 28 3.77 4.63 0.43
CA LEU A 28 2.50 4.11 0.87
C LEU A 28 1.53 4.04 -0.31
N ALA A 29 0.70 3.01 -0.32
CA ALA A 29 -0.33 2.80 -1.32
C ALA A 29 -1.65 2.43 -0.65
N LEU A 30 -2.76 2.83 -1.28
CA LEU A 30 -4.09 2.35 -0.93
C LEU A 30 -4.52 1.30 -1.94
N VAL A 31 -4.81 0.09 -1.47
CA VAL A 31 -5.38 -1.00 -2.25
C VAL A 31 -6.88 -1.06 -1.97
N SER A 32 -7.73 -1.04 -3.00
CA SER A 32 -9.19 -1.04 -2.87
C SER A 32 -9.85 -2.02 -3.83
N TRP A 33 -10.81 -2.77 -3.32
CA TRP A 33 -11.62 -3.75 -4.06
C TRP A 33 -13.07 -3.71 -3.56
N PRO A 34 -14.04 -4.40 -4.20
CA PRO A 34 -15.45 -4.26 -3.83
C PRO A 34 -15.79 -4.60 -2.37
N MET A 35 -15.00 -5.48 -1.73
CA MET A 35 -15.23 -5.95 -0.37
C MET A 35 -14.43 -5.21 0.69
N GLY A 36 -13.58 -4.25 0.31
CA GLY A 36 -12.77 -3.51 1.29
C GLY A 36 -11.59 -2.75 0.72
N SER A 37 -10.76 -2.25 1.63
CA SER A 37 -9.50 -1.59 1.30
C SER A 37 -8.45 -1.88 2.35
N SER A 38 -7.18 -1.78 1.97
CA SER A 38 -6.04 -1.91 2.87
C SER A 38 -4.91 -0.99 2.44
N LEU A 39 -4.12 -0.55 3.42
CA LEU A 39 -2.85 0.08 3.15
C LEU A 39 -1.81 -0.97 2.74
N ALA A 40 -0.94 -0.57 1.84
CA ALA A 40 0.22 -1.33 1.44
C ALA A 40 1.45 -0.44 1.33
N GLN A 41 2.64 -1.03 1.37
CA GLN A 41 3.89 -0.30 1.24
C GLN A 41 4.79 -0.92 0.17
N VAL A 42 5.42 -0.08 -0.63
CA VAL A 42 6.43 -0.52 -1.60
C VAL A 42 7.66 -1.06 -0.86
N ILE A 43 7.95 -2.35 -1.03
CA ILE A 43 9.07 -3.07 -0.39
C ILE A 43 10.20 -3.42 -1.36
N ARG A 44 9.95 -3.33 -2.67
CA ARG A 44 10.96 -3.59 -3.73
C ARG A 44 10.56 -2.88 -5.02
N LEU A 45 11.55 -2.41 -5.75
CA LEU A 45 11.44 -1.88 -7.11
C LEU A 45 12.39 -2.68 -8.01
N GLU A 46 11.89 -3.22 -9.13
CA GLU A 46 12.69 -4.03 -10.04
C GLU A 46 12.13 -3.95 -11.46
N GLY A 47 12.95 -3.51 -12.44
CA GLY A 47 12.58 -3.53 -13.85
C GLY A 47 11.28 -2.79 -14.19
N GLY A 48 11.01 -1.65 -13.54
CA GLY A 48 9.77 -0.87 -13.72
C GLY A 48 8.56 -1.39 -12.93
N ARG A 49 8.74 -2.46 -12.15
CA ARG A 49 7.72 -3.04 -11.28
C ARG A 49 7.90 -2.59 -9.85
N ALA A 50 6.79 -2.44 -9.15
CA ALA A 50 6.74 -2.24 -7.71
C ALA A 50 6.10 -3.44 -7.02
N TYR A 51 6.73 -3.88 -5.94
CA TYR A 51 6.22 -4.94 -5.07
C TYR A 51 5.70 -4.29 -3.79
N LEU A 52 4.41 -4.52 -3.49
CA LEU A 52 3.70 -3.89 -2.40
C LEU A 52 3.30 -4.92 -1.36
N GLN A 53 3.72 -4.70 -0.12
CA GLN A 53 3.32 -5.48 1.04
C GLN A 53 1.98 -4.96 1.56
N VAL A 54 0.93 -5.79 1.55
CA VAL A 54 -0.40 -5.41 2.07
C VAL A 54 -0.46 -5.68 3.57
N PHE A 55 -0.91 -4.71 4.37
CA PHE A 55 -0.92 -4.86 5.83
C PHE A 55 -2.05 -5.74 6.35
N ALA A 56 -3.25 -5.66 5.76
CA ALA A 56 -4.35 -6.56 6.13
C ALA A 56 -4.21 -7.97 5.54
N GLY A 57 -3.11 -8.25 4.82
CA GLY A 57 -2.94 -9.44 4.00
C GLY A 57 -3.68 -9.35 2.67
N SER A 58 -3.57 -10.40 1.87
CA SER A 58 -4.05 -10.44 0.47
C SER A 58 -5.29 -11.32 0.25
N ARG A 59 -5.81 -11.94 1.32
CA ARG A 59 -6.94 -12.87 1.22
C ARG A 59 -8.18 -12.14 0.70
N GLY A 60 -8.73 -12.60 -0.42
CA GLY A 60 -9.92 -12.01 -1.04
C GLY A 60 -9.65 -10.76 -1.89
N ILE A 61 -8.39 -10.36 -2.09
CA ILE A 61 -8.04 -9.29 -3.04
C ILE A 61 -8.04 -9.88 -4.46
N PRO A 62 -8.94 -9.43 -5.36
CA PRO A 62 -8.91 -9.87 -6.74
C PRO A 62 -7.80 -9.15 -7.51
N THR A 63 -7.36 -9.71 -8.64
CA THR A 63 -6.39 -9.06 -9.55
C THR A 63 -6.90 -7.76 -10.17
N SER A 64 -8.21 -7.53 -10.13
CA SER A 64 -8.89 -6.30 -10.54
C SER A 64 -8.90 -5.20 -9.47
N ALA A 65 -8.28 -5.43 -8.31
CA ALA A 65 -8.17 -4.42 -7.27
C ALA A 65 -7.41 -3.18 -7.77
N ARG A 66 -7.80 -2.02 -7.25
CA ARG A 66 -7.18 -0.73 -7.57
C ARG A 66 -6.10 -0.41 -6.55
N VAL A 67 -4.91 -0.07 -7.02
CA VAL A 67 -3.80 0.41 -6.21
C VAL A 67 -3.58 1.88 -6.51
N ARG A 68 -3.56 2.72 -5.47
CA ARG A 68 -3.25 4.14 -5.58
C ARG A 68 -2.01 4.46 -4.77
N LEU A 69 -0.93 4.84 -5.45
CA LEU A 69 0.30 5.30 -4.81
C LEU A 69 0.08 6.70 -4.21
N LEU A 70 0.57 6.93 -3.00
CA LEU A 70 0.30 8.14 -2.21
C LEU A 70 1.42 9.18 -2.25
N GLY A 71 2.54 8.93 -2.94
CA GLY A 71 3.65 9.87 -3.09
C GLY A 71 4.43 10.15 -1.80
N ARG A 72 4.17 9.38 -0.74
CA ARG A 72 4.80 9.57 0.58
C ARG A 72 4.92 8.25 1.32
N PRO A 73 5.94 8.08 2.17
CA PRO A 73 6.02 6.94 3.07
C PRO A 73 4.93 7.01 4.14
N MET A 74 4.83 5.95 4.96
CA MET A 74 4.01 5.98 6.18
C MET A 74 4.44 7.15 7.07
N GLN A 75 3.46 7.87 7.59
CA GLN A 75 3.65 9.01 8.47
C GLN A 75 2.69 8.86 9.65
N VAL A 76 3.19 9.17 10.85
CA VAL A 76 2.38 9.20 12.06
C VAL A 76 2.22 10.67 12.47
N PRO A 77 0.99 11.15 12.69
CA PRO A 77 0.79 12.51 13.19
C PRO A 77 1.38 12.63 14.59
N PHE A 78 2.17 13.67 14.84
CA PHE A 78 2.82 13.91 16.12
C PHE A 78 2.30 15.19 16.77
N SER A 79 1.91 15.12 18.04
CA SER A 79 1.55 16.29 18.85
C SER A 79 1.64 16.00 20.34
N ALA A 80 1.65 17.05 21.17
CA ALA A 80 1.56 16.90 22.62
C ALA A 80 0.26 16.21 23.07
N ALA A 81 -0.80 16.25 22.26
CA ALA A 81 -2.07 15.60 22.55
C ALA A 81 -2.02 14.06 22.47
N LEU A 82 -0.91 13.48 22.02
CA LEU A 82 -0.68 12.03 22.04
C LEU A 82 -0.41 11.50 23.46
N LEU A 83 0.06 12.36 24.38
CA LEU A 83 0.38 11.95 25.74
C LEU A 83 -0.85 11.41 26.46
N GLY A 84 -0.74 10.22 27.06
CA GLY A 84 -1.83 9.55 27.76
C GLY A 84 -2.83 8.81 26.86
N ARG A 85 -2.59 8.75 25.54
CA ARG A 85 -3.39 7.93 24.61
C ARG A 85 -2.72 6.59 24.34
N VAL A 86 -3.53 5.58 24.02
CA VAL A 86 -3.08 4.27 23.57
C VAL A 86 -3.53 4.08 22.13
N PHE A 87 -2.61 3.65 21.29
CA PHE A 87 -2.75 3.47 19.85
C PHE A 87 -2.46 2.01 19.47
N ASP A 88 -2.85 1.60 18.27
CA ASP A 88 -2.48 0.28 17.76
C ASP A 88 -1.12 0.34 17.04
N GLY A 89 -0.71 -0.76 16.39
CA GLY A 89 0.57 -0.82 15.68
C GLY A 89 0.65 0.06 14.43
N ALA A 90 -0.47 0.61 13.94
CA ALA A 90 -0.53 1.54 12.83
C ALA A 90 -0.59 3.02 13.29
N GLY A 91 -0.84 3.27 14.58
CA GLY A 91 -0.97 4.60 15.20
C GLY A 91 -2.39 4.88 15.65
#